data_AF-A0A067L7Y7-F1
#
_entry.id   AF-A0A067L7Y7-F1
#
_cell.length_a   1.000
_cell.length_b   1.000
_cell.length_c   1.000
_cell.angle_alpha   90.00
_cell.angle_beta   90.00
_cell.angle_gamma   90.00
#
_symmetry.space_group_name_H-M   'P 1'
#
loop_
_entity.id
_entity.type
_entity.pdbx_description
1 polymer ?
#
loop_
_entity_poly.entity_id
_entity_poly.type
_entity_poly.pdbx_seq_one_letter_code
_entity_poly.pdbx_strand_id
1 'polypeptide(L)'
;MAPPPSSLVFKVYRREPELLVPSNPTPHEFKLLSDIDDQDSLRFHMPLVQFYRYDPSMKGKDPVKVIREAIGKTLVFYYPFAGRLREGPERKLMVECTGEGTFHSV
;
A
#
# COMPACT_ATOMS: atom_id res chain seq x y z
N MET A 1 -22.57 23.34 -32.77
CA MET A 1 -22.66 23.05 -31.32
C MET A 1 -22.18 21.62 -31.12
N ALA A 2 -21.05 21.39 -30.45
CA ALA A 2 -20.57 20.03 -30.21
C ALA A 2 -21.51 19.32 -29.21
N PRO A 3 -21.83 18.04 -29.40
CA PRO A 3 -22.64 17.31 -28.43
C PRO A 3 -21.94 17.30 -27.07
N PRO A 4 -22.68 17.42 -25.96
CA PRO A 4 -22.10 17.33 -24.63
C PRO A 4 -21.39 15.98 -24.48
N PRO A 5 -20.21 15.93 -23.85
CA PRO A 5 -19.49 14.68 -23.65
C PRO A 5 -20.40 13.70 -22.92
N SER A 6 -20.55 12.49 -23.47
CA SER A 6 -21.31 11.43 -22.83
C SER A 6 -20.68 11.12 -21.47
N SER A 7 -21.50 11.08 -20.42
CA SER A 7 -21.04 10.69 -19.09
C SER A 7 -20.53 9.24 -19.15
N LEU A 8 -19.22 9.06 -18.95
CA LEU A 8 -18.61 7.73 -18.84
C LEU A 8 -18.93 7.17 -17.45
N VAL A 9 -19.78 6.14 -17.41
CA VAL A 9 -20.07 5.40 -16.17
C VAL A 9 -19.10 4.23 -16.06
N PHE A 10 -18.15 4.32 -15.13
CA PHE A 10 -17.24 3.22 -14.80
C PHE A 10 -17.82 2.40 -13.64
N LYS A 11 -18.15 1.14 -13.89
CA LYS A 11 -18.56 0.20 -12.83
C LYS A 11 -17.32 -0.50 -12.30
N VAL A 12 -17.05 -0.33 -11.01
CA VAL A 12 -15.93 -0.98 -10.31
C VAL A 12 -16.50 -2.00 -9.34
N TYR A 13 -15.96 -3.21 -9.36
CA TYR A 13 -16.28 -4.26 -8.39
C TYR A 13 -15.04 -4.50 -7.56
N ARG A 14 -15.13 -4.22 -6.26
CA ARG A 14 -14.04 -4.44 -5.32
C ARG A 14 -14.14 -5.84 -4.74
N ARG A 15 -13.05 -6.60 -4.77
CA ARG A 15 -12.95 -7.88 -4.05
C ARG A 15 -12.62 -7.67 -2.59
N GLU A 16 -12.80 -8.74 -1.81
CA GLU A 16 -12.37 -8.76 -0.41
C GLU A 16 -10.86 -8.45 -0.31
N PRO A 17 -10.44 -7.62 0.66
CA PRO A 17 -9.03 -7.35 0.89
C PRO A 17 -8.25 -8.61 1.32
N GLU A 18 -7.06 -8.79 0.77
CA GLU A 18 -6.10 -9.81 1.16
C GLU A 18 -4.94 -9.17 1.94
N LEU A 19 -4.41 -9.89 2.93
CA LEU A 19 -3.24 -9.46 3.70
C LEU A 19 -1.96 -9.92 3.01
N LEU A 20 -1.09 -8.98 2.66
CA LEU A 20 0.21 -9.23 2.03
C LEU A 20 1.33 -9.04 3.03
N VAL A 21 2.03 -10.12 3.34
CA VAL A 21 3.14 -10.18 4.29
C VAL A 21 4.51 -10.13 3.59
N PRO A 22 5.59 -9.73 4.29
CA PRO A 22 6.94 -9.86 3.77
C PRO A 22 7.24 -11.30 3.33
N SER A 23 7.95 -11.47 2.21
CA SER A 23 8.26 -12.80 1.67
C SER A 23 9.31 -13.57 2.47
N ASN A 24 9.99 -12.91 3.41
CA ASN A 24 11.00 -13.47 4.30
C ASN A 24 10.85 -12.84 5.69
N PRO A 25 11.39 -13.48 6.75
CA PRO A 25 11.42 -12.88 8.09
C PRO A 25 12.05 -11.50 8.09
N THR A 26 11.52 -10.60 8.91
CA THR A 26 12.01 -9.23 9.10
C THR A 26 12.24 -8.98 10.60
N PRO A 27 13.14 -8.05 10.97
CA PRO A 27 13.39 -7.76 12.38
C PRO A 27 12.15 -7.22 13.08
N HIS A 28 11.89 -7.72 14.29
CA HIS A 28 10.89 -7.15 15.18
C HIS A 28 11.54 -6.09 16.06
N GLU A 29 11.11 -4.84 15.90
CA GLU A 29 11.65 -3.68 16.62
C GLU A 29 10.67 -2.51 16.59
N PHE A 30 10.96 -1.47 17.38
CA PHE A 30 10.22 -0.21 17.35
C PHE A 30 11.06 0.86 16.68
N LYS A 31 10.47 1.56 15.71
CA LYS A 31 11.09 2.72 15.04
C LYS A 31 10.31 3.99 15.38
N LEU A 32 10.93 4.88 16.15
CA LEU A 32 10.39 6.21 16.40
C LEU A 32 10.34 7.01 15.09
N LEU A 33 9.25 7.73 14.87
CA LEU A 33 9.16 8.67 13.75
C LEU A 33 10.03 9.90 14.04
N SER A 34 10.67 10.44 13.00
CA SER A 34 11.36 11.72 13.12
C SER A 34 10.37 12.85 13.42
N ASP A 35 10.86 14.01 13.84
CA ASP A 35 9.97 15.15 14.10
C ASP A 35 9.31 15.70 12.82
N ILE A 36 9.90 15.43 11.65
CA ILE A 36 9.30 15.76 10.36
C ILE A 36 8.13 14.82 10.08
N ASP A 37 8.30 13.52 10.32
CA ASP A 37 7.30 12.49 9.99
C ASP A 37 6.14 12.44 11.00
N ASP A 38 6.34 12.95 12.21
CA ASP A 38 5.38 12.88 13.33
C ASP A 38 4.36 14.03 13.34
N GLN A 39 4.43 14.96 12.36
CA GLN A 39 3.52 16.09 12.23
C GLN A 39 2.07 15.64 12.11
N ASP A 40 1.18 16.25 12.90
CA ASP A 40 -0.26 15.93 12.90
C ASP A 40 -0.89 16.07 11.50
N SER A 41 -0.41 17.01 10.67
CA SER A 41 -0.89 17.21 9.29
C SER A 41 -0.59 16.04 8.36
N LEU A 42 0.38 15.16 8.68
CA LEU A 42 0.77 13.99 7.88
C LEU A 42 0.05 12.70 8.32
N ARG A 43 -0.78 12.74 9.37
CA ARG A 43 -1.46 11.56 9.94
C ARG A 43 -2.70 11.15 9.14
N PHE A 44 -2.53 10.90 7.84
CA PHE A 44 -3.58 10.44 6.94
C PHE A 44 -3.04 9.43 5.91
N HIS A 45 -3.93 8.64 5.31
CA HIS A 45 -3.57 7.76 4.20
C HIS A 45 -3.59 8.56 2.91
N MET A 46 -2.45 8.70 2.24
CA MET A 46 -2.35 9.37 0.94
C MET A 46 -2.91 8.46 -0.17
N PRO A 47 -4.04 8.80 -0.81
CA PRO A 47 -4.60 7.99 -1.89
C PRO A 47 -3.85 8.27 -3.20
N LEU A 48 -3.42 7.20 -3.88
CA LEU A 48 -2.81 7.29 -5.21
C LEU A 48 -3.44 6.27 -6.16
N VAL A 49 -3.75 6.70 -7.38
CA VAL A 49 -4.23 5.84 -8.46
C VAL A 49 -3.27 5.94 -9.64
N GLN A 50 -2.70 4.81 -10.05
CA GLN A 50 -1.79 4.73 -11.19
C GLN A 50 -2.42 3.94 -12.33
N PHE A 51 -2.43 4.53 -13.53
CA PHE A 51 -2.97 3.91 -14.74
C PHE A 51 -1.83 3.36 -15.59
N TYR A 52 -1.94 2.09 -15.99
CA TYR A 52 -0.99 1.44 -16.88
C TYR A 52 -1.68 1.14 -18.21
N ARG A 53 -1.01 1.50 -19.31
CA ARG A 53 -1.48 1.13 -20.65
C ARG A 53 -1.25 -0.37 -20.87
N TYR A 54 -2.13 -1.01 -21.64
CA TYR A 54 -1.91 -2.39 -22.08
C TYR A 54 -0.59 -2.53 -22.83
N ASP A 55 0.20 -3.52 -22.43
CA ASP A 55 1.45 -3.92 -23.09
C ASP A 55 1.30 -5.36 -23.62
N PRO A 56 1.46 -5.60 -24.93
CA PRO A 56 1.45 -6.94 -25.52
C PRO A 56 2.42 -7.93 -24.84
N SER A 57 3.54 -7.46 -24.26
CA SER A 57 4.51 -8.29 -23.55
C SER A 57 3.96 -8.91 -22.25
N MET A 58 2.86 -8.36 -21.74
CA MET A 58 2.17 -8.81 -20.53
C MET A 58 1.04 -9.80 -20.83
N LYS A 59 0.84 -10.18 -22.10
CA LYS A 59 -0.18 -11.14 -22.49
C LYS A 59 0.00 -12.47 -21.75
N GLY A 60 -1.07 -12.93 -21.10
CA GLY A 60 -1.07 -14.19 -20.34
C GLY A 60 -0.48 -14.10 -18.93
N LYS A 61 0.05 -12.94 -18.52
CA LYS A 61 0.46 -12.70 -17.13
C LYS A 61 -0.71 -12.15 -16.33
N ASP A 62 -0.91 -12.68 -15.13
CA ASP A 62 -1.87 -12.13 -14.18
C ASP A 62 -1.22 -10.94 -13.42
N PRO A 63 -1.65 -9.69 -13.67
CA PRO A 63 -1.07 -8.53 -13.02
C PRO A 63 -1.26 -8.56 -11.50
N VAL A 64 -2.35 -9.15 -10.99
CA VAL A 64 -2.62 -9.27 -9.55
C VAL A 64 -1.53 -10.12 -8.91
N LYS A 65 -1.26 -11.31 -9.47
CA LYS A 65 -0.20 -12.20 -8.99
C LYS A 65 1.17 -11.51 -9.02
N VAL A 66 1.50 -10.81 -10.11
CA VAL A 66 2.79 -10.10 -10.25
C VAL A 66 2.94 -9.02 -9.17
N ILE A 67 1.92 -8.18 -8.98
CA ILE A 67 1.95 -7.11 -7.97
C ILE A 67 2.06 -7.70 -6.57
N ARG A 68 1.30 -8.76 -6.27
CA ARG A 68 1.31 -9.43 -4.98
C ARG A 68 2.70 -9.97 -4.61
N GLU A 69 3.34 -10.68 -5.53
CA GLU A 69 4.69 -11.22 -5.34
C GLU A 69 5.74 -10.11 -5.21
N ALA A 70 5.59 -9.02 -5.97
CA ALA A 70 6.47 -7.86 -5.88
C ALA A 70 6.35 -7.17 -4.52
N ILE A 71 5.13 -6.94 -4.02
CA ILE A 71 4.89 -6.33 -2.70
C ILE A 71 5.54 -7.18 -1.61
N GLY A 72 5.32 -8.50 -1.59
CA GLY A 72 5.93 -9.37 -0.58
C GLY A 72 7.46 -9.28 -0.55
N LYS A 73 8.11 -9.24 -1.71
CA LYS A 73 9.57 -9.06 -1.82
C LYS A 73 10.02 -7.67 -1.37
N THR A 74 9.31 -6.62 -1.78
CA THR A 74 9.62 -5.23 -1.40
C THR A 74 9.49 -5.03 0.11
N LEU A 75 8.47 -5.62 0.75
CA LEU A 75 8.27 -5.52 2.19
C LEU A 75 9.39 -6.15 3.03
N VAL A 76 10.29 -6.97 2.46
CA VAL A 76 11.50 -7.40 3.16
C VAL A 76 12.46 -6.22 3.37
N PHE A 77 12.64 -5.40 2.35
CA PHE A 77 13.53 -4.23 2.39
C PHE A 77 12.87 -3.03 3.07
N TYR A 78 11.55 -2.92 2.93
CA TYR A 78 10.73 -1.83 3.46
C TYR A 78 9.79 -2.33 4.57
N TYR A 79 10.32 -3.18 5.44
CA TYR A 79 9.56 -3.89 6.48
C TYR A 79 8.79 -3.00 7.49
N PRO A 80 9.13 -1.72 7.76
CA PRO A 80 8.27 -0.87 8.57
C PRO A 80 6.86 -0.71 7.98
N PHE A 81 6.68 -0.80 6.66
CA PHE A 81 5.36 -0.75 6.02
C PHE A 81 4.50 -2.01 6.29
N ALA A 82 5.11 -3.09 6.77
CA ALA A 82 4.41 -4.28 7.23
C ALA A 82 4.12 -4.25 8.74
N GLY A 83 4.43 -3.15 9.43
CA GLY A 83 4.23 -2.98 10.87
C GLY A 83 2.89 -2.35 11.24
N ARG A 84 2.82 -1.82 12.46
CA ARG A 84 1.67 -1.09 13.01
C ARG A 84 2.12 0.22 13.61
N LEU A 85 1.38 1.29 13.33
CA LEU A 85 1.57 2.55 14.04
C LEU A 85 1.12 2.41 15.50
N ARG A 86 1.91 2.94 16.41
CA ARG A 86 1.65 3.05 17.84
C ARG A 86 1.86 4.50 18.26
N GLU A 87 0.99 4.97 19.14
CA GLU A 87 1.12 6.30 19.75
C GLU A 87 1.68 6.12 21.17
N GLY A 88 2.79 6.81 21.45
CA GLY A 88 3.46 6.82 22.75
C GLY A 88 3.11 8.06 23.59
N PRO A 89 3.87 8.32 24.67
CA PRO A 89 3.76 9.56 25.44
C PRO A 89 3.89 10.80 24.55
N GLU A 90 3.22 11.88 24.92
CA GLU A 90 3.21 13.14 24.17
C GLU A 90 2.73 13.00 22.72
N ARG A 91 1.97 11.93 22.42
CA ARG A 91 1.46 11.59 21.09
C ARG A 91 2.55 11.28 20.06
N LYS A 92 3.78 10.99 20.50
CA LYS A 92 4.91 10.62 19.62
C LYS A 92 4.61 9.29 18.93
N LEU A 93 4.58 9.29 17.59
CA LEU A 93 4.34 8.07 16.84
C LEU A 93 5.60 7.21 16.71
N MET A 94 5.35 5.90 16.65
CA MET A 94 6.35 4.90 16.30
C MET A 94 5.74 3.78 15.47
N VAL A 95 6.56 3.10 14.69
CA VAL A 95 6.19 1.86 14.02
C VAL A 95 6.68 0.69 14.85
N GLU A 96 5.76 -0.16 15.29
CA GLU A 96 6.07 -1.52 15.73
C GLU A 96 6.20 -2.39 14.49
N CYS A 97 7.42 -2.81 14.16
CA CYS A 97 7.74 -3.59 12.97
C CYS A 97 7.35 -5.07 13.16
N THR A 98 6.04 -5.37 13.19
CA THR A 98 5.51 -6.72 13.48
C THR A 98 5.64 -7.72 12.32
N GLY A 99 5.80 -7.22 11.08
CA GLY A 99 5.80 -8.07 9.88
C GLY A 99 4.41 -8.63 9.52
N GLU A 100 3.34 -8.15 10.16
CA GLU A 100 1.96 -8.60 9.91
C GLU A 100 1.43 -8.22 8.51
N GLY A 101 2.10 -7.32 7.79
CA GLY A 101 1.80 -7.02 6.40
C GLY A 101 0.80 -5.89 6.18
N THR A 102 0.41 -5.70 4.92
CA THR A 102 -0.46 -4.63 4.42
C THR A 102 -1.64 -5.19 3.62
N PHE A 103 -2.76 -4.46 3.60
CA PHE A 103 -3.95 -4.89 2.85
C PHE A 103 -3.84 -4.54 1.36
N HIS A 104 -4.23 -5.48 0.50
CA HIS A 104 -4.37 -5.31 -0.94
C HIS A 104 -5.77 -5.73 -1.37
N SER A 105 -6.46 -4.89 -2.13
CA SER A 105 -7.76 -5.24 -2.74
C SER A 105 -7.70 -4.96 -4.24
N VAL A 106 -8.20 -5.91 -5.03
CA VAL A 106 -8.35 -5.81 -6.49
C VAL A 106 -9.76 -5.37 -6.85
#